data_AF-A0A3B7DC48-F1
#
_entry.id   AF-A0A3B7DC48-F1
#
_cell.length_a   1.000
_cell.length_b   1.000
_cell.length_c   1.000
_cell.angle_alpha   90.00
_cell.angle_beta   90.00
_cell.angle_gamma   90.00
#
_symmetry.space_group_name_H-M   'P 1'
#
loop_
_entity.id
_entity.type
_entity.pdbx_description
1 polymer ?
#
loop_
_entity_poly.entity_id
_entity_poly.type
_entity_poly.pdbx_seq_one_letter_code
_entity_poly.pdbx_strand_id
1 'polypeptide(L)'
;MRIIAAVVLLGALSACAGGSEQTGDETTTSPLSIVEAQTKTCAEVRTGIDLFNAKDYAGTVASFEKAKVTAKVYATISEEPEADALLDAVEYYANLAPADYPEAARTSENFARNKAITLNQCASDGTSAGTPT
;
A
#
# COMPACT_ATOMS: atom_id res chain seq x y z
N MET A 1 -32.75 -11.27 -52.66
CA MET A 1 -32.47 -12.70 -52.94
C MET A 1 -31.49 -13.17 -51.87
N ARG A 2 -31.63 -14.31 -51.16
CA ARG A 2 -31.69 -15.74 -51.60
C ARG A 2 -30.40 -16.18 -52.32
N ILE A 3 -29.62 -17.19 -51.90
CA ILE A 3 -29.47 -17.86 -50.57
C ILE A 3 -27.94 -17.97 -50.25
N ILE A 4 -27.23 -19.02 -49.78
CA ILE A 4 -27.44 -20.44 -49.38
C ILE A 4 -26.32 -20.84 -48.36
N ALA A 5 -26.64 -21.70 -47.36
CA ALA A 5 -25.72 -22.43 -46.44
C ALA A 5 -24.79 -21.61 -45.50
N ALA A 6 -24.55 -21.91 -44.21
CA ALA A 6 -24.65 -23.12 -43.36
C ALA A 6 -23.48 -24.12 -43.45
N VAL A 7 -22.61 -24.09 -42.44
CA VAL A 7 -21.70 -25.18 -42.06
C VAL A 7 -21.94 -25.50 -40.59
N VAL A 8 -22.19 -26.77 -40.28
CA VAL A 8 -22.45 -27.27 -38.92
C VAL A 8 -21.24 -28.07 -38.47
N LEU A 9 -20.65 -27.71 -37.32
CA LEU A 9 -19.72 -28.59 -36.59
C LEU A 9 -20.36 -29.03 -35.28
N LEU A 10 -20.66 -30.34 -35.18
CA LEU A 10 -21.00 -30.98 -33.91
C LEU A 10 -19.73 -31.24 -33.11
N GLY A 11 -19.42 -30.34 -32.17
CA GLY A 11 -18.41 -30.58 -31.14
C GLY A 11 -18.98 -31.38 -29.97
N ALA A 12 -19.12 -32.71 -30.13
CA ALA A 12 -19.61 -33.58 -29.06
C ALA A 12 -18.48 -33.86 -28.04
N LEU A 13 -18.50 -33.17 -26.90
CA LEU A 13 -17.59 -33.42 -25.78
C LEU A 13 -18.37 -33.66 -24.48
N SER A 14 -18.17 -34.86 -23.94
CA SER A 14 -18.42 -35.35 -22.57
C SER A 14 -19.34 -34.52 -21.66
N ALA A 15 -20.58 -34.97 -21.50
CA ALA A 15 -21.36 -34.62 -20.33
C ALA A 15 -20.75 -35.26 -19.07
N CYS A 16 -20.36 -34.43 -18.10
CA CYS A 16 -20.28 -34.83 -16.69
C CYS A 16 -20.99 -33.75 -15.88
N ALA A 17 -22.09 -34.11 -15.23
CA ALA A 17 -22.94 -33.15 -14.55
C ALA A 17 -22.37 -32.80 -13.16
N GLY A 18 -21.86 -31.58 -13.02
CA GLY A 18 -21.45 -30.98 -11.74
C GLY A 18 -21.96 -29.55 -11.69
N GLY A 19 -23.22 -29.38 -11.25
CA GLY A 19 -23.84 -28.06 -11.17
C GLY A 19 -23.38 -27.29 -9.95
N SER A 20 -22.85 -26.10 -10.16
CA SER A 20 -22.81 -25.01 -9.18
C SER A 20 -22.95 -23.70 -9.95
N GLU A 21 -23.68 -22.76 -9.38
CA GLU A 21 -24.26 -21.64 -10.12
C GLU A 21 -23.23 -20.65 -10.67
N GLN A 22 -23.70 -19.87 -11.66
CA GLN A 22 -23.07 -18.62 -12.08
C GLN A 22 -23.23 -17.56 -10.99
N THR A 23 -22.51 -17.72 -9.88
CA THR A 23 -22.38 -16.69 -8.84
C THR A 23 -21.26 -15.75 -9.27
N GLY A 24 -21.62 -14.62 -9.87
CA GLY A 24 -20.71 -13.49 -9.96
C GLY A 24 -20.66 -12.81 -8.59
N ASP A 25 -19.51 -12.84 -7.94
CA ASP A 25 -19.22 -12.04 -6.76
C ASP A 25 -17.75 -11.59 -6.77
N GLU A 26 -17.37 -10.75 -5.82
CA GLU A 26 -16.28 -9.78 -5.98
C GLU A 26 -14.88 -10.38 -6.08
N THR A 27 -13.96 -9.58 -6.64
CA THR A 27 -12.52 -9.72 -6.38
C THR A 27 -12.27 -9.44 -4.90
N THR A 28 -12.47 -10.48 -4.09
CA THR A 28 -12.18 -10.51 -2.66
C THR A 28 -10.68 -10.32 -2.46
N THR A 29 -10.28 -9.06 -2.44
CA THR A 29 -8.94 -8.62 -2.05
C THR A 29 -8.80 -9.01 -0.58
N SER A 30 -8.13 -10.13 -0.33
CA SER A 30 -7.85 -10.60 1.03
C SER A 30 -7.35 -9.41 1.84
N PRO A 31 -8.00 -9.04 2.96
CA PRO A 31 -7.55 -7.93 3.77
C PRO A 31 -6.12 -8.23 4.20
N LEU A 32 -5.22 -7.29 3.95
CA LEU A 32 -3.81 -7.41 4.34
C LEU A 32 -3.77 -7.70 5.84
N SER A 33 -2.95 -8.65 6.27
CA SER A 33 -2.67 -8.78 7.71
C SER A 33 -2.00 -7.50 8.23
N ILE A 34 -2.11 -7.24 9.54
CA ILE A 34 -1.44 -6.11 10.23
C ILE A 34 0.03 -5.99 9.80
N VAL A 35 0.76 -7.12 9.82
CA VAL A 35 2.19 -7.19 9.46
C VAL A 35 2.43 -6.85 7.99
N GLU A 36 1.58 -7.30 7.07
CA GLU A 36 1.72 -6.96 5.64
C GLU A 36 1.39 -5.49 5.35
N ALA A 37 0.35 -4.94 5.99
CA ALA A 37 -0.04 -3.55 5.85
C ALA A 37 1.05 -2.61 6.40
N GLN A 38 1.59 -2.90 7.58
CA GLN A 38 2.72 -2.19 8.17
C GLN A 38 3.99 -2.34 7.30
N THR A 39 4.33 -3.55 6.85
CA THR A 39 5.52 -3.81 6.01
C THR A 39 5.48 -3.02 4.70
N LYS A 40 4.34 -3.03 4.00
CA LYS A 40 4.16 -2.28 2.74
C LYS A 40 4.20 -0.77 2.97
N THR A 41 3.59 -0.29 4.05
CA THR A 41 3.66 1.12 4.46
C THR A 41 5.10 1.55 4.71
N CYS A 42 5.85 0.79 5.52
CA CYS A 42 7.24 1.11 5.82
C CYS A 42 8.17 0.97 4.61
N ALA A 43 7.86 0.15 3.61
CA ALA A 43 8.64 0.09 2.37
C ALA A 43 8.55 1.40 1.56
N GLU A 44 7.35 1.97 1.42
CA GLU A 44 7.17 3.28 0.77
C GLU A 44 7.64 4.44 1.67
N VAL A 45 7.44 4.39 3.01
CA VAL A 45 8.01 5.41 3.92
C VAL A 45 9.54 5.51 3.81
N ARG A 46 10.25 4.37 3.77
CA ARG A 46 11.72 4.34 3.53
C ARG A 46 12.07 4.93 2.16
N THR A 47 11.33 4.55 1.12
CA THR A 47 11.52 5.07 -0.24
C THR A 47 11.34 6.60 -0.30
N GLY A 48 10.32 7.14 0.37
CA GLY A 48 10.12 8.59 0.51
C GLY A 48 11.25 9.28 1.28
N ILE A 49 11.77 8.67 2.34
CA ILE A 49 12.94 9.19 3.10
C ILE A 49 14.21 9.21 2.23
N ASP A 50 14.47 8.17 1.45
CA ASP A 50 15.63 8.11 0.55
C ASP A 50 15.53 9.14 -0.58
N LEU A 51 14.33 9.34 -1.15
CA LEU A 51 14.07 10.39 -2.13
C LEU A 51 14.23 11.79 -1.53
N PHE A 52 13.79 12.00 -0.29
CA PHE A 52 14.01 13.25 0.45
C PHE A 52 15.51 13.53 0.67
N ASN A 53 16.28 12.51 1.05
CA ASN A 53 17.73 12.60 1.21
C ASN A 53 18.45 12.91 -0.13
N ALA A 54 17.94 12.36 -1.24
CA ALA A 54 18.37 12.68 -2.60
C ALA A 54 17.88 14.05 -3.11
N LYS A 55 17.02 14.75 -2.35
CA LYS A 55 16.35 16.03 -2.67
C LYS A 55 15.31 15.95 -3.79
N ASP A 56 14.81 14.76 -4.10
CA ASP A 56 13.64 14.58 -4.95
C ASP A 56 12.36 14.69 -4.10
N TYR A 57 11.95 15.93 -3.82
CA TYR A 57 10.76 16.22 -3.04
C TYR A 57 9.45 15.85 -3.76
N ALA A 58 9.47 15.71 -5.09
CA ALA A 58 8.31 15.26 -5.86
C ALA A 58 8.14 13.73 -5.74
N GLY A 59 9.24 12.98 -5.91
CA GLY A 59 9.27 11.55 -5.61
C GLY A 59 8.96 11.24 -4.14
N THR A 60 9.42 12.08 -3.22
CA THR A 60 9.10 12.00 -1.78
C THR A 60 7.58 11.98 -1.57
N VAL A 61 6.86 13.00 -2.06
CA VAL A 61 5.40 13.08 -1.96
C VAL A 61 4.75 11.86 -2.62
N ALA A 62 5.14 11.53 -3.86
CA ALA A 62 4.55 10.41 -4.61
C ALA A 62 4.76 9.04 -3.93
N SER A 63 5.77 8.88 -3.08
CA SER A 63 5.97 7.67 -2.28
C SER A 63 5.13 7.68 -1.00
N PHE A 64 5.07 8.81 -0.28
CA PHE A 64 4.16 8.96 0.87
C PHE A 64 2.67 8.85 0.47
N GLU A 65 2.29 9.29 -0.75
CA GLU A 65 0.94 9.09 -1.29
C GLU A 65 0.56 7.61 -1.48
N LYS A 66 1.51 6.74 -1.81
CA LYS A 66 1.28 5.30 -1.85
C LYS A 66 1.28 4.69 -0.45
N ALA A 67 2.21 5.10 0.41
CA ALA A 67 2.26 4.67 1.81
C ALA A 67 0.92 4.94 2.51
N LYS A 68 0.27 6.08 2.20
CA LYS A 68 -1.06 6.47 2.70
C LYS A 68 -2.14 5.42 2.42
N VAL A 69 -2.05 4.67 1.32
CA VAL A 69 -3.02 3.62 0.99
C VAL A 69 -2.91 2.44 1.98
N THR A 70 -1.70 1.94 2.24
CA THR A 70 -1.51 0.81 3.16
C THR A 70 -1.51 1.24 4.63
N ALA A 71 -1.15 2.49 4.94
CA ALA A 71 -1.26 3.08 6.27
C ALA A 71 -2.72 3.12 6.73
N LYS A 72 -3.65 3.49 5.83
CA LYS A 72 -5.10 3.46 6.12
C LYS A 72 -5.61 2.05 6.38
N VAL A 73 -5.13 1.05 5.63
CA VAL A 73 -5.46 -0.35 5.91
C VAL A 73 -4.93 -0.75 7.30
N TYR A 74 -3.67 -0.45 7.62
CA TYR A 74 -3.05 -0.75 8.92
C TYR A 74 -3.81 -0.13 10.10
N ALA A 75 -4.10 1.17 10.04
CA ALA A 75 -4.90 1.88 11.06
C ALA A 75 -6.34 1.35 11.17
N THR A 76 -6.94 0.87 10.08
CA THR A 76 -8.31 0.30 10.10
C THR A 76 -8.38 -1.07 10.79
N ILE A 77 -7.29 -1.84 10.82
CA ILE A 77 -7.27 -3.25 11.27
C ILE A 77 -6.42 -3.51 12.53
N SER A 78 -5.79 -2.47 13.09
CA SER A 78 -4.92 -2.55 14.27
C SER A 78 -5.52 -1.72 15.40
N GLU A 79 -5.57 -2.26 16.61
CA GLU A 79 -6.06 -1.55 17.81
C GLU A 79 -4.95 -0.72 18.50
N GLU A 80 -3.75 -0.68 17.90
CA GLU A 80 -2.54 -0.05 18.45
C GLU A 80 -2.44 1.43 18.02
N PRO A 81 -2.26 2.39 18.95
CA PRO A 81 -2.23 3.83 18.64
C PRO A 81 -1.05 4.23 17.74
N GLU A 82 -0.01 3.42 17.67
CA GLU A 82 1.10 3.54 16.72
C GLU A 82 0.62 3.54 15.26
N ALA A 83 -0.44 2.80 14.93
CA ALA A 83 -0.95 2.69 13.56
C ALA A 83 -1.59 4.00 13.08
N ASP A 84 -2.41 4.62 13.92
CA ASP A 84 -2.96 5.96 13.68
C ASP A 84 -1.85 7.02 13.61
N ALA A 85 -0.88 6.98 14.54
CA ALA A 85 0.23 7.91 14.54
C ALA A 85 1.10 7.81 13.27
N LEU A 86 1.27 6.61 12.72
CA LEU A 86 1.96 6.40 11.44
C LEU A 86 1.14 6.93 10.26
N LEU A 87 -0.19 6.73 10.28
CA LEU A 87 -1.08 7.31 9.27
C LEU A 87 -1.02 8.83 9.27
N ASP A 88 -1.13 9.48 10.43
CA ASP A 88 -1.01 10.95 10.60
C ASP A 88 0.32 11.48 10.04
N ALA A 89 1.43 10.79 10.36
CA ALA A 89 2.75 11.17 9.86
C ALA A 89 2.86 11.01 8.34
N VAL A 90 2.30 9.94 7.77
CA VAL A 90 2.26 9.67 6.33
C VAL A 90 1.34 10.65 5.58
N GLU A 91 0.17 10.98 6.12
CA GLU A 91 -0.74 11.97 5.53
C GLU A 91 -0.13 13.37 5.53
N TYR A 92 0.56 13.77 6.60
CA TYR A 92 1.30 15.03 6.65
C TYR A 92 2.32 15.14 5.50
N TYR A 93 3.13 14.10 5.28
CA TYR A 93 4.12 14.11 4.19
C TYR A 93 3.46 14.03 2.80
N ALA A 94 2.42 13.22 2.63
CA ALA A 94 1.68 13.11 1.39
C ALA A 94 0.93 14.41 1.00
N ASN A 95 0.63 15.29 1.96
CA ASN A 95 -0.09 16.54 1.74
C ASN A 95 0.82 17.80 1.76
N LEU A 96 2.11 17.66 2.09
CA LEU A 96 3.09 18.76 2.05
C LEU A 96 3.54 19.02 0.61
N ALA A 97 3.54 20.28 0.16
CA ALA A 97 3.95 20.59 -1.21
C ALA A 97 5.47 20.35 -1.40
N PRO A 98 5.92 19.79 -2.55
CA PRO A 98 7.35 19.52 -2.80
C PRO A 98 8.30 20.72 -2.60
N ALA A 99 7.82 21.94 -2.82
CA ALA A 99 8.60 23.16 -2.62
C ALA A 99 8.84 23.52 -1.14
N ASP A 100 7.97 23.05 -0.23
CA ASP A 100 7.98 23.42 1.19
C ASP A 100 8.85 22.47 2.03
N TYR A 101 9.11 21.25 1.53
CA TYR A 101 9.95 20.24 2.20
C TYR A 101 11.30 20.78 2.72
N PRO A 102 12.09 21.57 1.96
CA PRO A 102 13.35 22.13 2.44
C PRO A 102 13.21 23.10 3.60
N GLU A 103 12.07 23.76 3.76
CA GLU A 103 11.79 24.69 4.86
C GLU A 103 11.19 23.96 6.05
N ALA A 104 10.13 23.18 5.83
CA ALA A 104 9.50 22.37 6.85
C ALA A 104 10.50 21.45 7.58
N ALA A 105 11.43 20.83 6.86
CA ALA A 105 12.50 20.00 7.43
C ALA A 105 13.52 20.75 8.31
N ARG A 106 13.57 22.09 8.23
CA ARG A 106 14.44 22.96 9.04
C ARG A 106 13.69 23.63 10.20
N THR A 107 12.42 23.98 10.03
CA THR A 107 11.71 24.90 10.94
C THR A 107 10.35 24.41 11.44
N SER A 108 9.80 23.30 10.93
CA SER A 108 8.48 22.81 11.36
C SER A 108 8.55 21.75 12.45
N GLU A 109 7.96 22.04 13.61
CA GLU A 109 7.76 21.06 14.69
C GLU A 109 6.91 19.86 14.26
N ASN A 110 5.96 20.05 13.34
CA ASN A 110 5.19 18.95 12.74
C ASN A 110 6.09 18.02 11.93
N PHE A 111 7.01 18.56 11.12
CA PHE A 111 8.00 17.75 10.39
C PHE A 111 8.90 17.00 11.37
N ALA A 112 9.36 17.64 12.44
CA ALA A 112 10.21 17.01 13.46
C ALA A 112 9.50 15.84 14.17
N ARG A 113 8.24 16.02 14.60
CA ARG A 113 7.43 14.96 15.21
C ARG A 113 7.20 13.80 14.25
N ASN A 114 6.74 14.09 13.03
CA ASN A 114 6.38 13.06 12.06
C ASN A 114 7.61 12.32 11.52
N LYS A 115 8.79 12.96 11.53
CA LYS A 115 10.09 12.33 11.29
C LYS A 115 10.48 11.36 12.41
N ALA A 116 10.23 11.73 13.68
CA ALA A 116 10.48 10.83 14.80
C ALA A 116 9.59 9.58 14.74
N ILE A 117 8.30 9.75 14.42
CA ILE A 117 7.35 8.62 14.25
C ILE A 117 7.80 7.69 13.11
N THR A 118 8.02 8.24 11.91
CA THR A 118 8.39 7.44 10.73
C THR A 118 9.75 6.77 10.87
N LEU A 119 10.73 7.39 11.51
CA LEU A 119 12.01 6.73 11.82
C LEU A 119 11.86 5.66 12.91
N ASN A 120 11.09 5.90 13.97
CA ASN A 120 10.93 4.91 15.05
C ASN A 120 10.15 3.66 14.61
N GLN A 121 9.14 3.79 13.76
CA GLN A 121 8.32 2.66 13.30
C GLN A 121 8.81 2.01 12.00
N CYS A 122 9.45 2.78 11.12
CA CYS A 122 9.82 2.32 9.77
C CYS A 122 11.32 2.41 9.46
N ALA A 123 12.21 2.63 10.44
CA ALA A 123 13.62 2.32 10.25
C ALA A 123 13.81 0.87 9.77
N SER A 124 14.92 0.62 9.07
CA SER A 124 15.38 -0.74 8.83
C SER A 124 16.26 -1.15 10.01
N ASP A 125 15.64 -1.61 11.10
CA ASP A 125 16.37 -2.20 12.21
C ASP A 125 17.19 -3.39 11.70
N GLY A 126 18.51 -3.22 11.71
CA GLY A 126 19.49 -4.19 11.24
C GLY A 126 19.66 -5.39 12.18
N THR A 127 18.56 -5.96 12.69
CA THR A 127 18.38 -7.32 13.23
C THR A 127 17.00 -7.43 13.87
N SER A 128 16.11 -8.21 13.27
CA SER A 128 15.05 -8.96 13.98
C SER A 128 14.68 -10.25 13.23
N ALA A 129 15.69 -10.89 12.64
CA ALA A 129 15.65 -12.34 12.41
C ALA A 129 15.92 -13.01 13.76
N GLY A 130 14.98 -13.79 14.27
CA GLY A 130 15.00 -14.24 15.66
C GLY A 130 16.14 -15.22 15.99
N THR A 131 16.65 -15.13 17.21
CA THR A 131 17.48 -16.17 17.84
C THR A 131 16.58 -17.07 18.69
N PRO A 132 16.21 -18.27 18.22
CA PRO A 132 15.75 -19.32 19.12
C PRO A 132 16.95 -19.87 19.91
N THR A 133 16.82 -19.88 21.23
CA THR A 133 17.71 -20.60 22.17
C THR A 133 17.30 -22.05 22.31
#